data_AF-A0A2P8HPM5-F1
#
_entry.id   AF-A0A2P8HPM5-F1
#
_cell.length_a   1.000
_cell.length_b   1.000
_cell.length_c   1.000
_cell.angle_alpha   90.00
_cell.angle_beta   90.00
_cell.angle_gamma   90.00
#
_symmetry.space_group_name_H-M   'P 1'
#
loop_
_entity.id
_entity.type
_entity.pdbx_description
1 polymer ?
#
loop_
_entity_poly.entity_id
_entity_poly.type
_entity_poly.pdbx_seq_one_letter_code
_entity_poly.pdbx_strand_id
1 'polypeptide(L)'
;MLSITLKSYLMVRLRDNFPFTGTFSGCCIYKMAGKHYLRAKSSLTGKRVKKDPVFHKTMENAGLFGAASKIASAVYQQLQKKYKAHALYRQLIGKAL
;
A
#
# COMPACT_ATOMS: atom_id res chain seq x y z
N MET A 1 -15.56 17.46 5.99
CA MET A 1 -14.16 17.34 6.46
C MET A 1 -14.09 16.14 7.40
N LEU A 2 -13.92 14.92 6.87
CA LEU A 2 -13.88 13.69 7.69
C LEU A 2 -12.44 13.45 8.14
N SER A 3 -12.17 13.80 9.39
CA SER A 3 -10.92 13.51 10.09
C SER A 3 -10.78 11.99 10.18
N ILE A 4 -9.88 11.42 9.38
CA ILE A 4 -9.34 10.09 9.66
C ILE A 4 -8.52 10.27 10.94
N THR A 5 -9.14 10.02 12.09
CA THR A 5 -8.42 9.96 13.36
C THR A 5 -7.46 8.78 13.26
N LEU A 6 -6.25 9.03 12.78
CA LEU A 6 -5.13 8.14 12.97
C LEU A 6 -4.92 8.06 14.49
N LYS A 7 -5.56 7.09 15.15
CA LYS A 7 -5.18 6.69 16.51
C LYS A 7 -3.66 6.53 16.44
N SER A 8 -2.95 7.39 17.15
CA SER A 8 -1.49 7.38 17.25
C SER A 8 -1.10 6.08 17.93
N TYR A 9 -0.94 5.02 17.14
CA TYR A 9 -0.43 3.75 17.62
C TYR A 9 1.02 4.00 18.00
N LEU A 10 1.32 3.89 19.31
CA LEU A 10 2.67 3.99 19.83
C LEU A 10 3.57 3.04 19.02
N MET A 11 4.49 3.61 18.24
CA MET A 11 5.50 2.87 17.50
C MET A 11 6.73 2.75 18.38
N VAL A 12 7.10 1.52 18.72
CA VAL A 12 8.23 1.24 19.60
C VAL A 12 9.35 0.66 18.77
N ARG A 13 10.55 1.23 18.88
CA ARG A 13 11.76 0.66 18.27
C ARG A 13 12.15 -0.60 19.04
N LEU A 14 12.37 -1.70 18.31
CA LEU A 14 12.89 -2.94 18.87
C LEU A 14 14.42 -2.96 18.82
N ARG A 15 15.02 -3.91 19.55
CA ARG A 15 16.45 -4.19 19.44
C ARG A 15 16.82 -4.47 17.98
N ASP A 16 18.04 -4.08 17.62
CA ASP A 16 18.55 -4.33 16.28
C ASP A 16 18.61 -5.86 16.03
N ASN A 17 18.37 -6.26 14.78
CA ASN A 17 18.30 -7.66 14.34
C ASN A 17 17.23 -8.56 15.02
N PHE A 18 16.04 -8.01 15.33
CA PHE A 18 14.90 -8.82 15.78
C PHE A 18 14.55 -9.92 14.74
N PRO A 19 14.42 -11.20 15.15
CA PRO A 19 14.40 -12.34 14.22
C PRO A 19 13.09 -12.53 13.45
N PHE A 20 12.06 -11.74 13.75
CA PHE A 20 10.71 -11.96 13.25
C PHE A 20 10.08 -10.68 12.70
N THR A 21 9.45 -10.79 11.53
CA THR A 21 8.57 -9.75 10.97
C THR A 21 7.21 -10.38 10.71
N GLY A 22 6.14 -9.67 11.03
CA GLY A 22 4.79 -10.24 10.94
C GLY A 22 3.84 -9.68 11.99
N THR A 23 2.62 -10.22 11.99
CA THR A 23 1.60 -9.86 12.99
C THR A 23 1.47 -10.99 14.00
N PHE A 24 1.66 -10.70 15.27
CA PHE A 24 1.53 -11.65 16.37
C PHE A 24 0.76 -11.00 17.51
N SER A 25 -0.27 -11.70 18.02
CA SER A 25 -1.04 -11.33 19.21
C SER A 25 -1.45 -9.84 19.29
N GLY A 26 -2.01 -9.31 18.20
CA GLY A 26 -2.49 -7.92 18.18
C GLY A 26 -1.39 -6.86 18.03
N CYS A 27 -0.15 -7.27 17.74
CA CYS A 27 0.96 -6.40 17.41
C CYS A 27 1.52 -6.73 16.02
N CYS A 28 1.98 -5.72 15.29
CA CYS A 28 2.64 -5.87 13.99
C CYS A 28 4.10 -5.44 14.12
N ILE A 29 5.02 -6.33 13.75
CA ILE A 29 6.45 -6.09 13.71
C ILE A 29 6.88 -5.95 12.25
N TYR A 30 7.55 -4.86 11.94
CA TYR A 30 8.01 -4.56 10.59
C TYR A 30 9.36 -3.87 10.61
N LYS A 31 10.07 -3.93 9.48
CA LYS A 31 11.37 -3.30 9.29
C LYS A 31 11.22 -2.04 8.46
N MET A 32 11.79 -0.94 8.93
CA MET A 32 11.81 0.34 8.23
C MET A 32 13.18 0.97 8.41
N ALA A 33 13.81 1.41 7.31
CA ALA A 33 15.17 1.99 7.33
C ALA A 33 16.20 1.13 8.12
N GLY A 34 16.18 -0.19 7.90
CA GLY A 34 17.11 -1.12 8.57
C GLY A 34 16.76 -1.50 10.01
N LYS A 35 15.82 -0.80 10.66
CA LYS A 35 15.45 -0.99 12.07
C LYS A 35 14.10 -1.69 12.20
N HIS A 36 13.94 -2.45 13.28
CA HIS A 36 12.67 -3.12 13.58
C HIS A 36 11.79 -2.25 14.48
N TYR A 37 10.51 -2.22 14.15
CA TYR A 37 9.48 -1.47 14.86
C TYR A 37 8.31 -2.37 15.20
N LEU A 38 7.76 -2.17 16.39
CA LEU A 38 6.51 -2.75 16.86
C LEU A 38 5.44 -1.66 16.82
N ARG A 39 4.27 -2.01 16.30
CA ARG A 39 3.05 -1.20 16.43
C ARG A 39 1.90 -2.08 16.90
N ALA A 40 0.97 -1.52 17.67
CA ALA A 40 -0.29 -2.22 17.90
C ALA A 40 -1.06 -2.37 16.57
N LYS A 41 -1.74 -3.50 16.41
CA LYS A 41 -2.57 -3.80 15.25
C LYS A 41 -3.72 -2.80 15.22
N SER A 42 -3.94 -2.20 14.06
CA SER A 42 -5.06 -1.29 13.88
C SER A 42 -6.37 -2.05 13.69
N SER A 43 -7.50 -1.34 13.81
CA SER A 43 -8.81 -1.86 13.42
C SER A 43 -8.98 -2.00 11.90
N LEU A 44 -7.96 -1.65 11.12
CA LEU A 44 -7.99 -1.72 9.68
C LEU A 44 -7.78 -3.17 9.24
N THR A 45 -8.79 -3.74 8.60
CA THR A 45 -8.71 -5.07 7.97
C THR A 45 -9.04 -4.94 6.49
N GLY A 46 -8.49 -5.84 5.66
CA GLY A 46 -8.83 -5.86 4.24
C GLY A 46 -10.32 -6.06 3.98
N LYS A 47 -11.01 -6.85 4.83
CA LYS A 47 -12.47 -7.01 4.76
C LYS A 47 -13.19 -5.68 5.01
N ARG A 48 -12.74 -4.90 5.99
CA ARG A 48 -13.30 -3.57 6.29
C ARG A 48 -13.08 -2.61 5.13
N VAL A 49 -11.84 -2.47 4.64
CA VAL A 49 -11.53 -1.56 3.53
C VAL A 49 -12.39 -1.84 2.29
N LYS A 50 -12.68 -3.12 2.00
CA LYS A 50 -13.48 -3.51 0.83
C LYS A 50 -14.99 -3.30 0.98
N LYS A 51 -15.53 -3.19 2.20
CA LYS A 51 -16.98 -3.26 2.44
C LYS A 51 -17.55 -2.06 3.22
N ASP A 52 -16.74 -1.42 4.06
CA ASP A 52 -17.18 -0.33 4.92
C ASP A 52 -17.34 0.97 4.09
N PRO A 53 -18.49 1.65 4.14
CA PRO A 53 -18.76 2.86 3.36
C PRO A 53 -17.72 3.97 3.54
N VAL A 54 -17.05 4.03 4.69
CA VAL A 54 -15.99 5.02 4.95
C VAL A 54 -14.83 4.90 3.95
N PHE A 55 -14.62 3.72 3.36
CA PHE A 55 -13.58 3.46 2.36
C PHE A 55 -14.11 3.44 0.92
N HIS A 56 -15.35 3.86 0.66
CA HIS A 56 -15.94 3.85 -0.67
C HIS A 56 -15.04 4.53 -1.71
N LYS A 57 -14.62 5.77 -1.44
CA LYS A 57 -13.71 6.52 -2.33
C LYS A 57 -12.36 5.84 -2.52
N THR A 58 -11.84 5.16 -1.49
CA THR A 58 -10.59 4.39 -1.60
C THR A 58 -10.76 3.24 -2.57
N MET A 59 -11.87 2.52 -2.50
CA MET A 59 -12.16 1.38 -3.38
C MET A 59 -12.51 1.82 -4.81
N GLU A 60 -13.21 2.93 -4.96
CA GLU A 60 -13.48 3.57 -6.26
C GLU A 60 -12.17 3.93 -6.98
N ASN A 61 -11.28 4.65 -6.29
CA ASN A 61 -9.95 4.97 -6.81
C ASN A 61 -9.15 3.69 -7.11
N ALA A 62 -9.19 2.68 -6.24
CA ALA A 62 -8.51 1.42 -6.50
C ALA A 62 -9.04 0.73 -7.78
N GLY A 63 -10.33 0.84 -8.06
CA GLY A 63 -10.95 0.39 -9.30
C GLY A 63 -10.41 1.15 -10.53
N LEU A 64 -10.37 2.48 -10.46
CA LEU A 64 -9.81 3.34 -11.51
C LEU A 64 -8.34 2.99 -11.79
N PHE A 65 -7.52 2.88 -10.75
CA PHE A 65 -6.12 2.45 -10.86
C PHE A 65 -6.00 1.05 -11.48
N GLY A 66 -6.92 0.13 -11.15
CA GLY A 66 -6.99 -1.20 -11.76
C GLY A 66 -7.27 -1.16 -13.26
N ALA A 67 -8.16 -0.28 -13.71
CA ALA A 67 -8.45 -0.07 -15.13
C ALA A 67 -7.26 0.60 -15.86
N ALA A 68 -6.75 1.69 -15.31
CA ALA A 68 -5.60 2.43 -15.84
C ALA A 68 -4.36 1.53 -15.98
N SER A 69 -4.11 0.65 -15.01
CA SER A 69 -3.03 -0.35 -15.03
C SER A 69 -3.13 -1.30 -16.23
N LYS A 70 -4.34 -1.77 -16.57
CA LYS A 70 -4.56 -2.63 -17.75
C LYS A 70 -4.26 -1.90 -19.06
N ILE A 71 -4.74 -0.66 -19.19
CA ILE A 71 -4.49 0.19 -20.37
C ILE A 71 -2.99 0.45 -20.51
N ALA A 72 -2.34 0.89 -19.43
CA ALA A 72 -0.90 1.14 -19.39
C ALA A 72 -0.07 -0.11 -19.73
N SER A 73 -0.48 -1.29 -19.24
CA SER A 73 0.19 -2.56 -19.53
C SER A 73 0.14 -2.90 -21.01
N ALA A 74 -1.00 -2.71 -21.68
CA ALA A 74 -1.14 -2.96 -23.11
C ALA A 74 -0.17 -2.11 -23.95
N VAL A 75 -0.01 -0.83 -23.60
CA VAL A 75 0.95 0.09 -24.25
C VAL A 75 2.38 -0.28 -23.89
N TYR A 76 2.67 -0.51 -22.60
CA TYR A 76 4.01 -0.82 -22.12
C TYR A 76 4.58 -2.10 -22.74
N GLN A 77 3.73 -3.10 -22.97
CA GLN A 77 4.13 -4.37 -23.59
C GLN A 77 4.66 -4.19 -25.02
N GLN A 78 4.12 -3.22 -25.78
CA GLN A 78 4.52 -2.93 -27.17
C GLN A 78 5.90 -2.26 -27.28
N LEU A 79 6.44 -1.75 -26.16
CA LEU A 79 7.76 -1.10 -26.16
C LEU A 79 8.90 -2.13 -26.30
N GLN A 80 9.93 -1.76 -27.06
CA GLN A 80 11.19 -2.50 -27.10
C GLN A 80 11.84 -2.51 -25.70
N LYS A 81 12.57 -3.59 -25.37
CA LYS A 81 13.19 -3.78 -24.05
C LYS A 81 14.04 -2.58 -23.60
N LYS A 82 14.74 -1.91 -24.50
CA LYS A 82 15.58 -0.73 -24.20
C LYS A 82 14.80 0.48 -23.66
N TYR A 83 13.50 0.57 -23.94
CA TYR A 83 12.63 1.65 -23.46
C TYR A 83 11.79 1.24 -22.24
N LYS A 84 11.86 -0.02 -21.81
CA LYS A 84 11.10 -0.53 -20.67
C LYS A 84 11.78 -0.11 -19.36
N ALA A 85 11.13 0.80 -18.65
CA ALA A 85 11.51 1.20 -17.29
C ALA A 85 10.28 1.18 -16.38
N HIS A 86 10.45 0.73 -15.13
CA HIS A 86 9.36 0.70 -14.15
C HIS A 86 8.79 2.10 -13.87
N ALA A 87 9.62 3.15 -13.94
CA ALA A 87 9.18 4.53 -13.83
C ALA A 87 8.23 4.94 -14.97
N LEU A 88 8.53 4.53 -16.22
CA LEU A 88 7.68 4.79 -17.37
C LEU A 88 6.32 4.09 -17.23
N TYR A 89 6.30 2.84 -16.76
CA TYR A 89 5.03 2.13 -16.50
C TYR A 89 4.14 2.91 -15.52
N ARG A 90 4.69 3.41 -14.41
CA ARG A 90 3.93 4.23 -13.45
C ARG A 90 3.43 5.54 -14.04
N GLN A 91 4.21 6.17 -14.92
CA GLN A 91 3.77 7.37 -15.66
C GLN A 91 2.61 7.06 -16.61
N LEU A 92 2.64 5.92 -17.31
CA LEU A 92 1.56 5.49 -18.19
C LEU A 92 0.27 5.23 -17.40
N ILE A 93 0.36 4.60 -16.22
CA ILE A 93 -0.80 4.46 -15.33
C ILE A 93 -1.35 5.83 -14.94
N GLY A 94 -0.47 6.76 -14.54
CA GLY A 94 -0.88 8.12 -14.17
C GLY A 94 -1.56 8.90 -15.31
N LYS A 95 -1.19 8.64 -16.57
CA LYS A 95 -1.82 9.24 -17.75
C LYS A 95 -3.15 8.58 -18.14
N ALA A 96 -3.39 7.35 -17.69
CA ALA A 96 -4.60 6.58 -18.00
C ALA A 96 -5.67 6.67 -16.90
N LEU A 97 -5.39 7.42 -15.82
CA LEU A 97 -6.34 7.83 -14.79
C LEU A 97 -7.04 9.11 -15.19
#